data_AF-A0A6H1KA45-F1
#
_entry.id   AF-A0A6H1KA45-F1
#
_cell.length_a   1.000
_cell.length_b   1.000
_cell.length_c   1.000
_cell.angle_alpha   90.00
_cell.angle_beta   90.00
_cell.angle_gamma   90.00
#
_symmetry.space_group_name_H-M   'P 1'
#
loop_
_entity.id
_entity.type
_entity.pdbx_description
1 polymer ?
#
loop_
_entity_poly.entity_id
_entity_poly.type
_entity_poly.pdbx_seq_one_letter_code
_entity_poly.pdbx_strand_id
1 'polypeptide(L)' 'MISRLDDLEADLITRRVRAKTEGWAGEIEGLDLTLQLLRAKRDDTQRRAQRPLVDLGIPAPRMKTEDQ' A
#
# COMPACT_ATOMS: atom_id res chain seq x y z
N MET A 1 -9.28 -6.43 -2.80
CA MET A 1 -8.64 -5.19 -2.29
C MET A 1 -7.99 -4.38 -3.41
N ILE A 2 -7.20 -4.98 -4.32
CA ILE A 2 -6.57 -4.26 -5.44
C ILE A 2 -7.60 -3.54 -6.32
N SER A 3 -8.69 -4.21 -6.70
CA SER A 3 -9.79 -3.59 -7.47
C SER A 3 -10.34 -2.33 -6.82
N ARG A 4 -10.51 -2.34 -5.48
CA ARG A 4 -10.98 -1.16 -4.74
C ARG A 4 -9.99 0.00 -4.79
N LEU A 5 -8.69 -0.28 -4.86
CA LEU A 5 -7.65 0.75 -5.01
C LEU A 5 -7.69 1.36 -6.43
N ASP A 6 -8.00 0.56 -7.45
CA ASP A 6 -8.21 1.05 -8.82
C ASP A 6 -9.39 2.02 -8.89
N ASP A 7 -10.53 1.65 -8.28
CA ASP A 7 -11.72 2.49 -8.23
C ASP A 7 -11.44 3.83 -7.52
N LEU A 8 -10.66 3.79 -6.43
CA LEU A 8 -10.28 5.00 -5.70
C LEU A 8 -9.34 5.89 -6.52
N GLU A 9 -8.41 5.31 -7.29
CA GLU A 9 -7.51 6.09 -8.14
C GLU A 9 -8.30 6.84 -9.22
N ALA A 10 -9.27 6.19 -9.85
CA ALA A 10 -10.14 6.82 -10.85
C ALA A 10 -10.98 7.97 -10.27
N ASP A 11 -11.54 7.80 -9.07
CA ASP A 11 -12.28 8.86 -8.37
C ASP A 11 -11.36 10.06 -8.03
N LEU A 12 -10.17 9.80 -7.48
CA LEU A 12 -9.21 10.86 -7.13
C LEU A 12 -8.72 11.64 -8.37
N ILE A 13 -8.51 10.96 -9.49
CA ILE A 13 -8.17 11.63 -10.76
C ILE A 13 -9.32 12.56 -11.19
N THR A 14 -10.57 12.09 -11.10
CA THR A 14 -11.75 12.90 -11.46
C THR A 14 -11.87 14.13 -10.57
N ARG A 15 -11.70 13.97 -9.26
CA ARG A 15 -11.70 15.09 -8.29
C ARG A 15 -10.58 16.08 -8.56
N ARG A 16 -9.39 15.60 -8.94
CA ARG A 16 -8.26 16.47 -9.26
C ARG A 16 -8.53 17.30 -10.51
N VAL A 17 -9.14 16.73 -11.55
CA VAL A 17 -9.56 17.48 -12.75
C VAL A 17 -10.54 18.59 -12.37
N ARG A 18 -11.51 18.27 -11.48
CA ARG A 18 -12.43 19.28 -10.95
C ARG A 18 -11.70 20.37 -10.17
N ALA A 19 -10.85 20.01 -9.21
CA ALA A 19 -10.08 20.96 -8.41
C ALA A 19 -9.22 21.92 -9.28
N LYS A 20 -8.64 21.40 -10.37
CA LYS A 20 -7.95 22.23 -11.38
C LYS A 20 -8.87 23.20 -12.10
N THR A 21 -10.04 22.74 -12.50
CA THR A 21 -11.05 23.57 -13.18
C THR A 21 -11.55 24.69 -12.28
N GLU A 22 -11.73 24.38 -10.99
CA GLU A 22 -12.24 25.31 -9.97
C GLU A 22 -11.14 26.18 -9.33
N GLY A 23 -9.86 25.95 -9.68
CA GLY A 23 -8.73 26.70 -9.13
C GLY A 23 -8.42 26.42 -7.65
N TRP A 24 -8.81 25.26 -7.13
CA TRP A 24 -8.63 24.91 -5.71
C TRP A 24 -7.21 24.40 -5.45
N ALA A 25 -6.24 25.32 -5.29
CA ALA A 25 -4.82 24.99 -5.13
C ALA A 25 -4.54 23.99 -3.99
N GLY A 26 -5.12 24.20 -2.80
CA GLY A 26 -4.92 23.29 -1.66
C GLY A 26 -5.51 21.89 -1.88
N GLU A 27 -6.63 21.79 -2.58
CA GLU A 27 -7.23 20.48 -2.93
C GLU A 27 -6.37 19.76 -3.96
N ILE A 28 -5.79 20.47 -4.94
CA ILE A 28 -4.88 19.89 -5.93
C ILE A 28 -3.64 19.30 -5.23
N GLU A 29 -3.02 20.04 -4.31
CA GLU A 29 -1.85 19.58 -3.56
C GLU A 29 -2.19 18.34 -2.72
N GLY A 30 -3.31 18.36 -1.99
CA GLY A 30 -3.77 17.23 -1.20
C GLY A 30 -4.08 15.99 -2.04
N LEU A 31 -4.73 16.17 -3.19
CA LEU A 31 -5.04 15.08 -4.11
C LEU A 31 -3.78 14.52 -4.77
N ASP A 32 -2.79 15.35 -5.11
CA ASP A 32 -1.51 14.89 -5.67
C ASP A 32 -0.73 14.02 -4.67
N LEU A 33 -0.64 14.46 -3.41
CA LEU A 33 -0.03 13.65 -2.34
C LEU A 33 -0.79 12.34 -2.12
N THR A 34 -2.12 12.40 -2.08
CA THR A 34 -2.96 11.22 -1.85
C THR A 34 -2.85 10.22 -2.99
N LEU A 35 -2.81 10.67 -4.25
CA LEU A 35 -2.58 9.82 -5.42
C LEU A 35 -1.22 9.12 -5.35
N GLN A 36 -0.16 9.82 -4.94
CA GLN A 36 1.16 9.21 -4.76
C GLN A 36 1.13 8.10 -3.71
N LEU A 37 0.52 8.35 -2.55
CA LEU A 37 0.40 7.37 -1.47
C LEU A 37 -0.47 6.17 -1.88
N LEU A 38 -1.56 6.41 -2.61
CA LEU A 38 -2.45 5.36 -3.11
C LEU A 38 -1.70 4.42 -4.06
N ARG A 39 -0.92 4.96 -5.01
CA ARG A 39 -0.12 4.16 -5.95
C ARG A 39 0.91 3.31 -5.22
N ALA A 40 1.63 3.90 -4.26
CA ALA A 40 2.57 3.15 -3.43
C ALA A 40 1.87 2.01 -2.65
N LYS A 41 0.65 2.26 -2.13
CA LYS A 41 -0.15 1.24 -1.44
C LYS A 41 -0.62 0.13 -2.39
N ARG A 42 -0.99 0.49 -3.62
CA ARG A 42 -1.39 -0.46 -4.68
C ARG A 42 -0.23 -1.38 -5.03
N ASP A 43 0.94 -0.83 -5.26
CA ASP A 43 2.16 -1.59 -5.55
C ASP A 43 2.52 -2.54 -4.40
N ASP A 44 2.46 -2.06 -3.15
CA ASP A 44 2.71 -2.91 -1.98
C ASP A 44 1.69 -4.04 -1.85
N THR A 45 0.41 -3.74 -2.11
CA THR A 45 -0.65 -4.74 -2.09
C THR A 45 -0.46 -5.79 -3.18
N GLN A 46 -0.10 -5.37 -4.39
CA GLN A 46 0.20 -6.29 -5.49
C GLN A 46 1.39 -7.18 -5.17
N ARG A 47 2.49 -6.60 -4.66
CA ARG A 47 3.65 -7.39 -4.22
C ARG A 47 3.29 -8.41 -3.15
N ARG A 48 2.49 -8.03 -2.15
CA ARG A 48 2.04 -8.94 -1.08
C ARG A 48 1.16 -10.06 -1.62
N ALA A 49 0.26 -9.77 -2.55
CA ALA A 49 -0.60 -10.78 -3.18
C ALA A 49 0.20 -11.82 -3.98
N GLN A 50 1.36 -11.45 -4.50
CA GLN A 50 2.26 -12.33 -5.25
C GLN A 50 3.28 -13.06 -4.37
N ARG A 51 3.40 -12.71 -3.08
CA ARG A 51 4.37 -13.37 -2.19
C ARG A 51 3.88 -14.79 -1.86
N PRO A 52 4.71 -15.82 -2.07
CA PRO A 52 4.38 -17.16 -1.62
C PRO A 52 4.36 -17.21 -0.10
N LEU A 53 3.55 -18.12 0.44
CA LEU A 53 3.58 -18.45 1.87
C LEU A 53 4.93 -19.08 2.19
N VAL A 54 5.63 -18.53 3.18
CA VAL A 54 6.89 -19.08 3.69
C VAL A 54 6.65 -19.62 5.09
N ASP A 55 6.90 -20.91 5.29
CA ASP A 55 6.94 -21.51 6.62
C ASP A 55 8.27 -21.16 7.28
N LEU A 56 8.22 -20.42 8.38
CA LEU A 56 9.39 -20.02 9.16
C LEU A 56 9.70 -20.99 10.31
N GLY A 57 8.87 -22.01 10.50
CA GLY A 57 8.94 -22.91 11.65
C GLY A 57 8.67 -22.20 12.98
N ILE A 58 8.78 -22.95 14.08
CA ILE A 58 8.70 -22.43 15.45
C ILE A 58 10.12 -22.39 16.03
N PRO A 59 10.61 -21.23 16.53
CA PRO A 59 11.93 -21.17 17.17
C PRO A 59 11.99 -22.09 18.38
N ALA A 60 12.97 -23.01 18.40
CA ALA A 60 13.24 -23.86 19.55
C ALA A 60 14.34 -23.26 20.44
N PRO A 61 14.20 -23.30 21.78
CA PRO A 61 15.28 -22.93 22.69
C PRO A 61 16.52 -23.79 22.45
N ARG A 62 17.72 -23.19 22.46
CA ARG A 62 18.97 -23.95 22.47
C ARG A 62 19.07 -24.75 23.77
N MET A 63 18.93 -26.08 23.68
CA MET A 63 19.27 -26.97 24.79
C MET A 63 20.79 -26.94 25.01
N LYS A 64 21.22 -26.65 26.24
CA LYS A 64 22.62 -26.85 26.65
C LYS A 64 22.76 -28.32 27.00
N THR A 65 23.55 -29.06 26.24
CA THR A 65 24.03 -30.38 26.68
C THR A 65 25.01 -30.10 27.83
N GLU A 66 24.60 -30.41 29.05
CA GLU A 66 25.54 -30.54 30.17
C GLU A 66 26.29 -31.85 29.95
N ASP A 67 27.53 -31.73 29.47
CA ASP A 67 28.49 -32.83 29.51
C ASP A 67 28.76 -33.18 30.98
N GLN A 68 28.46 -34.43 31.34
CA GLN A 68 28.79 -35.05 32.64
C GLN A 68 30.29 -35.27 32.80
#